data_AF-A0A9J6PZR2-F1
#
_entry.id   AF-A0A9J6PZR2-F1
#
_cell.length_a   1.000
_cell.length_b   1.000
_cell.length_c   1.000
_cell.angle_alpha   90.00
_cell.angle_beta   90.00
_cell.angle_gamma   90.00
#
_symmetry.space_group_name_H-M   'P 1'
#
loop_
_entity.id
_entity.type
_entity.pdbx_description
1 polymer ?
#
loop_
_entity_poly.entity_id
_entity_poly.type
_entity_poly.pdbx_seq_one_letter_code
_entity_poly.pdbx_strand_id
1 'polypeptide(L)' 'MKFNMQLDHNYASFTTPRSGVYVFVDSFDNHEFDVRVGSLLDSNCVGTIHAESDDELNDELEKITADFL' A
#
# COMPACT_ATOMS: atom_id res chain seq x y z
N MET A 1 -0.92 7.75 -7.80
CA MET A 1 -0.47 6.46 -8.37
C MET A 1 -1.65 5.52 -8.33
N LYS A 2 -1.88 4.66 -9.33
CA LYS A 2 -3.04 3.76 -9.29
C LYS A 2 -2.62 2.40 -8.74
N PHE A 3 -3.09 2.05 -7.54
CA PHE A 3 -2.78 0.79 -6.87
C PHE A 3 -3.56 -0.38 -7.46
N ASN A 4 -4.87 -0.22 -7.69
CA ASN A 4 -5.74 -1.28 -8.21
C ASN A 4 -5.62 -2.59 -7.39
N MET A 5 -5.61 -2.44 -6.06
CA MET A 5 -5.62 -3.55 -5.11
C MET A 5 -7.05 -4.05 -4.88
N GLN A 6 -7.19 -5.32 -4.51
CA GLN A 6 -8.46 -5.95 -4.16
C GLN A 6 -8.34 -6.50 -2.74
N LEU A 7 -9.42 -6.55 -1.98
CA LEU A 7 -9.37 -7.03 -0.58
C LEU A 7 -8.83 -8.46 -0.45
N ASP A 8 -9.07 -9.32 -1.45
CA ASP A 8 -8.57 -10.70 -1.44
C ASP A 8 -7.07 -10.82 -1.78
N HIS A 9 -6.42 -9.72 -2.16
CA HIS A 9 -4.97 -9.64 -2.29
C HIS A 9 -4.33 -9.40 -0.92
N ASN A 10 -3.91 -10.47 -0.26
CA ASN A 10 -3.22 -10.42 1.03
C ASN A 10 -1.80 -9.82 0.97
N TYR A 11 -1.23 -9.63 -0.23
CA TYR A 11 0.06 -8.97 -0.44
C TYR A 11 0.12 -8.32 -1.82
N ALA A 12 0.61 -7.09 -1.87
CA ALA A 12 0.95 -6.41 -3.11
C ALA A 12 2.19 -5.53 -2.92
N SER A 13 2.96 -5.35 -3.99
CA SER A 13 4.06 -4.39 -4.02
C SER A 13 4.00 -3.58 -5.28
N PHE A 14 4.25 -2.28 -5.14
CA PHE A 14 4.18 -1.34 -6.23
C PHE A 14 5.42 -0.47 -6.26
N THR A 15 5.80 0.00 -7.45
CA THR A 15 6.96 0.86 -7.63
C THR A 15 6.70 1.92 -8.68
N THR A 16 7.23 3.12 -8.47
CA THR A 16 7.29 4.13 -9.52
C THR A 16 8.71 4.16 -10.11
N PRO A 17 8.88 3.86 -11.42
CA PRO A 17 10.21 3.81 -12.05
C PRO A 17 11.01 5.11 -11.93
N ARG A 18 10.32 6.22 -11.65
CA ARG A 18 10.89 7.56 -11.59
C ARG A 18 11.49 7.92 -10.23
N SER A 19 10.92 7.41 -9.13
CA SER A 19 11.40 7.71 -7.77
C SER A 19 12.27 6.57 -7.20
N GLY A 20 12.10 5.34 -7.68
CA GLY A 20 12.72 4.16 -7.08
C GLY A 20 12.12 3.77 -5.72
N VAL A 21 11.05 4.44 -5.29
CA VAL A 21 10.30 4.13 -4.08
C VAL A 21 9.37 2.93 -4.34
N TYR A 22 9.34 2.03 -3.37
CA TYR A 22 8.46 0.89 -3.29
C TYR A 22 7.40 1.14 -2.23
N VAL A 23 6.18 0.73 -2.53
CA VAL A 23 5.08 0.60 -1.59
C VAL A 23 4.79 -0.88 -1.44
N PHE A 24 4.82 -1.38 -0.22
CA PHE A 24 4.43 -2.74 0.13
C PHE A 24 3.14 -2.67 0.93
N VAL A 25 2.20 -3.52 0.58
CA VAL A 25 0.92 -3.65 1.28
C VAL A 25 0.75 -5.12 1.63
N ASP A 26 0.51 -5.41 2.89
CA ASP A 26 0.27 -6.78 3.35
C ASP A 26 -0.86 -6.85 4.36
N SER A 27 -1.60 -7.96 4.34
CA SER A 27 -2.76 -8.20 5.20
C SER A 27 -2.83 -9.66 5.61
N PHE A 28 -3.24 -9.91 6.85
CA PHE A 28 -3.48 -11.26 7.38
C PHE A 28 -4.95 -11.69 7.31
N ASP A 29 -5.87 -10.74 7.35
CA ASP A 29 -7.31 -10.97 7.49
C ASP A 29 -8.16 -10.36 6.37
N ASN A 30 -7.51 -9.70 5.39
CA ASN A 30 -8.14 -8.97 4.29
C ASN A 30 -9.04 -7.80 4.75
N HIS A 31 -8.80 -7.28 5.95
CA HIS A 31 -9.48 -6.11 6.53
C HIS A 31 -8.49 -5.06 7.01
N GLU A 32 -7.39 -5.48 7.64
CA GLU A 32 -6.29 -4.63 8.07
C GLU A 32 -5.11 -4.79 7.10
N PHE A 33 -4.68 -3.69 6.48
CA PHE A 33 -3.62 -3.66 5.49
C PHE A 33 -2.47 -2.77 5.99
N ASP A 34 -1.34 -3.39 6.34
CA ASP A 34 -0.14 -2.67 6.73
C ASP A 34 0.58 -2.13 5.48
N VAL A 35 0.89 -0.85 5.50
CA VAL A 35 1.54 -0.15 4.40
C VAL A 35 2.96 0.22 4.78
N ARG A 36 3.93 -0.20 3.97
CA ARG A 36 5.35 0.13 4.12
C ARG A 36 5.87 0.84 2.89
N VAL A 37 6.71 1.85 3.10
CA VAL A 37 7.30 2.64 2.02
C VAL A 37 8.81 2.74 2.17
N GLY A 38 9.53 2.62 1.06
CA GLY A 38 10.99 2.75 1.02
C GLY A 38 11.64 2.05 -0.16
N SER A 39 12.77 1.39 0.08
CA SER A 39 13.48 0.56 -0.89
C SER A 39 13.19 -0.93 -0.65
N LEU A 40 13.67 -1.80 -1.56
CA LEU A 40 13.59 -3.25 -1.40
C LEU A 40 14.30 -3.78 -0.13
N LEU A 41 15.34 -3.08 0.36
CA LEU A 41 16.15 -3.53 1.49
C LEU A 41 15.86 -2.76 2.78
N ASP A 42 15.22 -1.60 2.68
CA ASP A 42 14.96 -0.70 3.79
C ASP A 42 13.63 0.03 3.54
N SER A 43 12.59 -0.38 4.25
CA SER A 43 11.25 0.19 4.18
C SER A 43 10.68 0.33 5.59
N ASN A 44 9.87 1.36 5.81
CA ASN A 44 9.28 1.66 7.11
C ASN A 44 7.76 1.59 7.00
N CYS A 45 7.11 1.11 8.07
CA CYS A 45 5.66 1.18 8.19
C CYS A 45 5.24 2.65 8.27
N VAL A 46 4.32 3.04 7.38
CA VAL A 46 3.75 4.40 7.32
C VAL A 46 2.34 4.43 7.91
N GLY A 47 1.70 3.25 8.05
CA GLY A 47 0.48 3.06 8.80
C GLY A 47 -0.29 1.81 8.35
N THR A 48 -1.48 1.66 8.91
CA THR A 48 -2.39 0.54 8.66
C THR A 48 -3.70 1.10 8.12
N ILE A 49 -4.22 0.50 7.06
CA ILE A 49 -5.51 0.84 6.46
C ILE A 49 -6.53 -0.20 6.89
N HIS A 50 -7.70 0.27 7.33
CA HIS A 50 -8.88 -0.55 7.51
C HIS A 50 -9.80 -0.34 6.31
N ALA A 51 -10.15 -1.40 5.59
CA ALA A 51 -11.03 -1.29 4.42
C ALA A 51 -12.05 -2.44 4.35
N GLU A 52 -13.27 -2.10 3.95
CA GLU A 52 -14.36 -3.04 3.68
C GLU A 52 -14.72 -3.13 2.19
N SER A 53 -14.04 -2.35 1.34
CA SER A 53 -14.18 -2.44 -0.13
C SER A 53 -12.87 -2.17 -0.87
N ASP A 54 -12.76 -2.68 -2.10
CA ASP A 54 -11.64 -2.40 -2.99
C ASP A 54 -11.46 -0.90 -3.22
N ASP A 55 -12.55 -0.15 -3.41
CA ASP A 55 -12.51 1.30 -3.64
C ASP A 55 -11.92 2.05 -2.42
N GLU A 56 -12.39 1.72 -1.21
CA GLU A 56 -11.87 2.29 0.04
C GLU A 56 -10.38 2.00 0.25
N LEU A 57 -9.97 0.75 0.02
CA LEU A 57 -8.56 0.36 0.12
C LEU A 57 -7.68 1.19 -0.82
N ASN A 58 -8.11 1.37 -2.07
CA ASN A 58 -7.34 2.14 -3.05
C ASN A 58 -7.32 3.63 -2.74
N ASP A 59 -8.43 4.21 -2.28
CA ASP A 59 -8.51 5.62 -1.88
C ASP A 59 -7.61 5.92 -0.67
N GLU A 60 -7.59 5.04 0.34
CA GLU A 60 -6.73 5.19 1.51
C GLU A 60 -5.24 4.94 1.17
N LEU A 61 -4.94 4.00 0.27
CA LEU A 61 -3.58 3.81 -0.24
C LEU A 61 -3.06 5.08 -0.93
N GLU A 62 -3.89 5.74 -1.73
CA GLU A 62 -3.52 7.01 -2.35
C GLU A 62 -3.26 8.11 -1.32
N LYS A 63 -4.06 8.20 -0.26
CA LYS A 63 -3.89 9.19 0.80
C LYS A 63 -2.62 8.96 1.63
N ILE A 64 -2.42 7.74 2.14
CA ILE A 64 -1.32 7.44 3.06
C ILE A 64 0.06 7.50 2.37
N THR A 65 0.09 7.28 1.05
CA THR A 65 1.33 7.30 0.27
C THR A 65 1.60 8.64 -0.43
N ALA A 66 0.69 9.62 -0.35
CA ALA A 66 0.78 10.89 -1.06
C ALA A 66 2.05 11.70 -0.74
N ASP A 67 2.54 11.62 0.51
CA ASP A 67 3.74 12.35 0.93
C ASP A 67 5.06 11.66 0.50
N PHE A 68 4.99 10.45 -0.05
CA PHE A 68 6.16 9.63 -0.38
C PHE A 68 6.35 9.37 -1.88
N LEU A 69 5.35 9.66 -2.72
CA LEU A 69 5.29 9.33 -4.16
C LEU A 69 5.26 10.57 -5.05
#